data_AF-A0A2W1APR3-F1
#
_entry.id   AF-A0A2W1APR3-F1
#
_cell.length_a   1.000
_cell.length_b   1.000
_cell.length_c   1.000
_cell.angle_alpha   90.00
_cell.angle_beta   90.00
_cell.angle_gamma   90.00
#
_symmetry.space_group_name_H-M   'P 1'
#
loop_
_entity.id
_entity.type
_entity.pdbx_description
1 polymer ?
#
loop_
_entity_poly.entity_id
_entity_poly.type
_entity_poly.pdbx_seq_one_letter_code
_entity_poly.pdbx_strand_id
1 'polypeptide(L)'
;MLLAALGGWLWLIVESEGLSTGRILVREVALGLIFALAVWGVWVVGVHVMLQSVFGRHAPGTRLLRTMGYGAFPVARAVFMVVPALGFAVGLLTVLAWFASSNAAIDASVPEASRREVLVANLVGFSLFVVVMSVLADAAGIAPGFFVRAADLSVYV
;
A
#
# COMPACT_ATOMS: atom_id res chain seq x y z
N MET A 1 3.07 6.51 -3.67
CA MET A 1 2.21 6.76 -2.49
C MET A 1 1.32 7.97 -2.68
N LEU A 2 1.87 9.17 -2.95
CA LEU A 2 1.05 10.38 -3.20
C LEU A 2 -0.04 10.15 -4.27
N LEU A 3 0.31 9.57 -5.41
CA LEU A 3 -0.66 9.28 -6.49
C LEU A 3 -1.75 8.27 -6.11
N ALA A 4 -1.46 7.33 -5.20
CA ALA A 4 -2.49 6.42 -4.70
C ALA A 4 -3.42 7.09 -3.71
N ALA A 5 -2.89 7.95 -2.83
CA ALA A 5 -3.70 8.78 -1.95
C ALA A 5 -4.62 9.73 -2.76
N LEU A 6 -4.09 10.33 -3.84
CA LEU A 6 -4.88 11.14 -4.77
C LEU A 6 -5.93 10.31 -5.52
N GLY A 7 -5.60 9.10 -5.96
CA GLY A 7 -6.54 8.18 -6.61
C GLY A 7 -7.73 7.81 -5.73
N GLY A 8 -7.48 7.47 -4.46
CA GLY A 8 -8.53 7.19 -3.47
C GLY A 8 -9.41 8.40 -3.18
N TRP A 9 -8.81 9.59 -3.06
CA TRP A 9 -9.57 10.84 -2.90
C TRP A 9 -10.45 11.18 -4.11
N LEU A 10 -9.93 11.03 -5.34
CA LEU A 10 -10.70 11.24 -6.56
C LEU A 10 -11.89 10.28 -6.65
N TRP A 11 -11.69 9.01 -6.29
CA TRP A 11 -12.77 8.03 -6.23
C TRP A 11 -13.86 8.45 -5.22
N LEU A 12 -13.47 8.89 -4.02
CA LEU A 12 -14.42 9.39 -3.02
C LEU A 12 -15.25 10.57 -3.52
N ILE A 13 -14.66 11.52 -4.26
CA ILE A 13 -15.43 12.65 -4.81
C ILE A 13 -16.46 12.20 -5.84
N VAL A 14 -16.09 11.26 -6.71
CA VAL A 14 -16.99 10.78 -7.77
C VAL A 14 -18.13 9.96 -7.17
N GLU A 15 -17.86 9.17 -6.13
CA GLU A 15 -18.84 8.28 -5.52
C GLU A 15 -19.71 8.96 -4.44
N SER A 16 -19.22 10.00 -3.75
CA SER A 16 -19.96 10.66 -2.67
C SER A 16 -20.52 12.01 -3.12
N GLU A 17 -21.83 12.06 -3.39
CA GLU A 17 -22.56 13.31 -3.59
C GLU A 17 -22.63 14.10 -2.26
N GLY A 18 -21.85 15.18 -2.12
CA GLY A 18 -22.13 16.23 -1.14
C GLY A 18 -21.22 16.35 0.11
N LEU A 19 -20.11 15.62 0.20
CA LEU A 19 -19.19 15.76 1.34
C LEU A 19 -18.26 17.00 1.23
N SER A 20 -18.04 17.71 2.36
CA SER A 20 -17.21 18.93 2.42
C SER A 20 -15.76 18.66 1.98
N THR A 21 -15.46 19.03 0.73
CA THR A 21 -14.35 18.50 -0.08
C THR A 21 -12.96 18.80 0.48
N GLY A 22 -12.76 19.97 1.10
CA GLY A 22 -11.43 20.44 1.52
C GLY A 22 -10.90 19.81 2.82
N ARG A 23 -11.77 19.59 3.81
CA ARG A 23 -11.35 19.05 5.12
C ARG A 23 -11.05 17.55 5.04
N ILE A 24 -11.80 16.84 4.19
CA ILE A 24 -11.60 15.43 3.87
C ILE A 24 -10.31 15.28 3.04
N LEU A 25 -10.04 16.15 2.07
CA LEU A 25 -8.79 16.11 1.30
C LEU A 25 -7.55 16.16 2.21
N VAL A 26 -7.47 17.15 3.11
CA VAL A 26 -6.28 17.31 3.96
C VAL A 26 -6.13 16.14 4.94
N ARG A 27 -7.23 15.68 5.54
CA ARG A 27 -7.20 14.56 6.48
C ARG A 27 -6.82 13.26 5.78
N GLU A 28 -7.52 12.90 4.70
CA GLU A 28 -7.34 11.62 4.01
C GLU A 28 -6.02 11.55 3.24
N VAL A 29 -5.63 12.63 2.55
CA VAL A 29 -4.39 12.61 1.76
C VAL A 29 -3.18 12.77 2.67
N ALA A 30 -3.18 13.67 3.65
CA ALA A 30 -1.99 13.87 4.48
C ALA A 30 -1.80 12.73 5.49
N LEU A 31 -2.84 12.37 6.26
CA LEU A 31 -2.73 11.25 7.21
C LEU A 31 -2.58 9.94 6.46
N GLY A 32 -3.36 9.72 5.40
CA GLY A 32 -3.26 8.50 4.61
C GLY A 32 -1.89 8.33 3.98
N LEU A 33 -1.23 9.40 3.51
CA LEU A 33 0.14 9.34 3.02
C LEU A 33 1.14 8.99 4.13
N ILE A 34 1.04 9.64 5.29
CA ILE A 34 1.94 9.40 6.42
C ILE A 34 1.81 7.95 6.90
N PHE A 35 0.58 7.48 7.11
CA PHE A 35 0.34 6.10 7.53
C PHE A 35 0.76 5.10 6.45
N ALA A 36 0.43 5.33 5.18
CA ALA A 36 0.85 4.44 4.11
C ALA A 36 2.38 4.32 4.00
N LEU A 37 3.12 5.43 4.18
CA LEU A 37 4.59 5.41 4.20
C LEU A 37 5.13 4.69 5.44
N ALA A 38 4.56 4.94 6.62
CA ALA A 38 4.98 4.30 7.86
C ALA A 38 4.76 2.79 7.82
N VAL A 39 3.57 2.36 7.39
CA VAL A 39 3.20 0.93 7.30
C VAL A 39 3.97 0.24 6.17
N TRP A 40 4.26 0.94 5.07
CA TRP A 40 5.21 0.43 4.07
C TRP A 40 6.61 0.25 4.65
N GLY A 41 7.08 1.15 5.52
CA GLY A 41 8.32 0.97 6.26
C GLY A 41 8.29 -0.31 7.11
N VAL A 42 7.18 -0.59 7.79
CA VAL A 42 6.97 -1.85 8.54
C VAL A 42 7.03 -3.07 7.61
N TRP A 43 6.48 -3.00 6.40
CA TRP A 43 6.63 -4.06 5.39
C TRP A 43 8.11 -4.31 5.07
N VAL A 44 8.87 -3.27 4.73
CA VAL A 44 10.30 -3.40 4.42
C VAL A 44 11.08 -4.00 5.59
N VAL A 45 10.79 -3.56 6.82
CA VAL A 45 11.38 -4.13 8.05
C VAL A 45 11.00 -5.59 8.22
N GLY A 46 9.74 -5.97 7.99
CA GLY A 46 9.29 -7.36 8.03
C GLY A 46 10.04 -8.26 7.04
N VAL A 47 10.24 -7.78 5.82
CA VAL A 47 11.06 -8.48 4.80
C VAL A 47 12.51 -8.62 5.28
N HIS A 48 13.09 -7.54 5.79
CA HIS A 48 14.46 -7.52 6.29
C HIS A 48 14.66 -8.53 7.44
N VAL A 49 13.76 -8.53 8.42
CA VAL A 49 13.78 -9.47 9.56
C VAL A 49 13.60 -10.91 9.09
N MET A 50 12.69 -11.18 8.15
CA MET A 50 12.52 -12.53 7.60
C MET A 50 13.79 -13.02 6.89
N LEU A 51 14.38 -12.19 6.02
CA LEU A 51 15.58 -12.57 5.29
C LEU A 51 16.78 -12.78 6.22
N GLN A 52 17.00 -11.89 7.19
CA GLN A 52 18.14 -11.99 8.10
C GLN A 52 17.95 -13.04 9.19
N SER A 53 16.84 -12.98 9.93
CA SER A 53 16.65 -13.77 11.15
C SER A 53 16.14 -15.17 10.87
N VAL A 54 15.34 -15.38 9.81
CA VAL A 54 14.75 -16.70 9.50
C VAL A 54 15.58 -17.44 8.45
N PHE A 55 15.99 -16.75 7.39
CA PHE A 55 16.72 -17.37 6.27
C PHE A 55 18.23 -17.18 6.31
N GLY A 56 18.76 -16.41 7.27
CA GLY A 56 20.20 -16.19 7.42
C GLY A 56 20.85 -15.43 6.24
N ARG A 57 20.06 -14.67 5.47
CA ARG A 57 20.54 -13.93 4.30
C ARG A 57 20.93 -12.51 4.68
N HIS A 58 22.14 -12.10 4.28
CA HIS A 58 22.59 -10.74 4.54
C HIS A 58 21.85 -9.77 3.61
N ALA A 59 20.86 -9.09 4.16
CA ALA A 59 20.07 -8.11 3.44
C ALA A 59 20.30 -6.70 4.00
N PRO A 60 21.15 -5.85 3.38
CA PRO A 60 21.40 -4.51 3.87
C PRO A 60 20.10 -3.69 3.86
N GLY A 61 19.65 -3.22 5.02
CA GLY A 61 18.35 -2.55 5.16
C GLY A 61 18.21 -1.32 4.26
N THR A 62 19.27 -0.52 4.10
CA THR A 62 19.29 0.64 3.20
C THR A 62 19.16 0.25 1.73
N ARG A 63 19.73 -0.89 1.32
CA ARG A 63 19.59 -1.41 -0.05
C ARG A 63 18.17 -1.88 -0.31
N LEU A 64 17.59 -2.66 0.61
CA LEU A 64 16.19 -3.12 0.55
C LEU A 64 15.20 -1.97 0.48
N LEU A 65 15.36 -0.98 1.38
CA LEU A 65 14.50 0.21 1.42
C LEU A 65 14.49 0.92 0.06
N ARG A 66 15.66 1.12 -0.53
CA ARG A 66 15.81 1.78 -1.84
C ARG A 66 15.21 0.95 -2.97
N THR A 67 15.54 -0.35 -3.05
CA THR A 67 15.06 -1.19 -4.16
C THR A 67 13.56 -1.42 -4.10
N MET A 68 13.01 -1.73 -2.92
CA MET A 68 11.55 -1.85 -2.74
C MET A 68 10.85 -0.50 -2.97
N GLY A 69 11.52 0.62 -2.68
CA GLY A 69 11.05 1.96 -3.03
C GLY A 69 10.84 2.15 -4.54
N TYR A 70 11.78 1.69 -5.37
CA TYR A 70 11.60 1.65 -6.84
C TYR A 70 10.49 0.66 -7.26
N GLY A 71 10.34 -0.43 -6.52
CA GLY A 71 9.25 -1.39 -6.68
C GLY A 71 7.86 -0.78 -6.48
N ALA A 72 7.73 0.38 -5.83
CA ALA A 72 6.46 1.06 -5.61
C ALA A 72 5.88 1.78 -6.85
N PHE A 73 6.54 1.70 -8.02
CA PHE A 73 6.05 2.31 -9.26
C PHE A 73 4.60 1.95 -9.63
N PRO A 74 4.13 0.67 -9.52
CA PRO A 74 2.75 0.31 -9.86
C PRO A 74 1.70 1.08 -9.04
N VAL A 75 2.04 1.55 -7.84
CA VAL A 75 1.17 2.34 -6.96
C VAL A 75 0.77 3.68 -7.61
N ALA A 76 1.55 4.18 -8.58
CA ALA A 76 1.17 5.35 -9.38
C ALA A 76 -0.12 5.12 -10.18
N ARG A 77 -0.43 3.87 -10.55
CA ARG A 77 -1.61 3.53 -11.35
C ARG A 77 -2.93 3.59 -10.57
N ALA A 78 -2.87 3.70 -9.24
CA ALA A 78 -4.06 3.88 -8.42
C ALA A 78 -4.82 5.18 -8.72
N VAL A 79 -4.20 6.15 -9.42
CA VAL A 79 -4.92 7.35 -9.92
C VAL A 79 -6.09 6.99 -10.85
N PHE A 80 -6.03 5.85 -11.54
CA PHE A 80 -7.09 5.39 -12.43
C PHE A 80 -8.30 4.80 -11.69
N MET A 81 -8.26 4.73 -10.35
CA MET A 81 -9.43 4.32 -9.55
C MET A 81 -10.61 5.28 -9.67
N VAL A 82 -10.43 6.46 -10.27
CA VAL A 82 -11.49 7.46 -10.51
C VAL A 82 -12.69 6.94 -11.32
N VAL A 83 -12.54 5.85 -12.07
CA VAL A 83 -13.64 5.24 -12.84
C VAL A 83 -14.45 4.32 -11.92
N PRO A 84 -15.70 4.65 -11.52
CA PRO A 84 -16.42 3.93 -10.46
C PRO A 84 -16.56 2.44 -10.71
N ALA A 85 -16.93 2.05 -11.95
CA ALA A 85 -17.11 0.65 -12.35
C ALA A 85 -15.80 -0.18 -12.34
N LEU A 86 -14.64 0.49 -12.37
CA LEU A 86 -13.32 -0.15 -12.43
C LEU A 86 -12.48 0.08 -11.17
N GLY A 87 -12.91 0.95 -10.26
CA GLY A 87 -12.11 1.41 -9.12
C GLY A 87 -11.55 0.26 -8.28
N PHE A 88 -12.41 -0.70 -7.92
CA PHE A 88 -12.00 -1.90 -7.19
C PHE A 88 -11.00 -2.76 -7.98
N ALA A 89 -11.29 -3.05 -9.25
CA ALA A 89 -10.42 -3.88 -10.09
C ALA A 89 -9.04 -3.24 -10.31
N VAL A 90 -9.00 -1.94 -10.56
CA VAL A 90 -7.76 -1.16 -10.69
C VAL A 90 -6.98 -1.17 -9.39
N GLY A 91 -7.64 -0.93 -8.25
CA GLY A 91 -7.01 -0.99 -6.93
C GLY A 91 -6.36 -2.35 -6.67
N LEU A 92 -7.11 -3.44 -6.87
CA LEU A 92 -6.62 -4.80 -6.70
C LEU A 92 -5.42 -5.11 -7.62
N LEU A 93 -5.53 -4.79 -8.91
CA LEU A 93 -4.45 -5.01 -9.87
C LEU A 93 -3.20 -4.19 -9.53
N THR A 94 -3.36 -2.95 -9.06
CA THR A 94 -2.25 -2.12 -8.60
C THR A 94 -1.54 -2.74 -7.40
N VAL A 95 -2.29 -3.28 -6.44
CA VAL A 95 -1.74 -3.96 -5.26
C VAL A 95 -0.98 -5.22 -5.64
N LEU A 96 -1.57 -6.06 -6.49
CA LEU A 96 -0.92 -7.28 -6.98
C LEU A 96 0.34 -6.97 -7.78
N ALA A 97 0.29 -5.94 -8.64
CA ALA A 97 1.45 -5.48 -9.38
C ALA A 97 2.55 -4.94 -8.45
N TRP A 98 2.18 -4.24 -7.38
CA TRP A 98 3.13 -3.75 -6.38
C TRP A 98 3.76 -4.89 -5.58
N PHE A 99 2.98 -5.91 -5.21
CA PHE A 99 3.51 -7.10 -4.58
C PHE A 99 4.51 -7.83 -5.49
N ALA A 100 4.15 -8.02 -6.77
CA ALA A 100 4.99 -8.65 -7.77
C ALA A 100 6.29 -7.87 -8.03
N SER A 101 6.22 -6.55 -8.17
CA SER A 101 7.41 -5.70 -8.34
C SER A 101 8.30 -5.68 -7.10
N SER A 102 7.72 -5.76 -5.89
CA SER A 102 8.47 -5.92 -4.65
C SER A 102 9.26 -7.24 -4.64
N ASN A 103 8.71 -8.35 -5.14
CA ASN A 103 9.47 -9.60 -5.26
C ASN A 103 10.71 -9.43 -6.14
N ALA A 104 10.56 -8.82 -7.32
CA ALA A 104 11.68 -8.55 -8.22
C ALA A 104 12.72 -7.60 -7.60
N ALA A 105 12.26 -6.59 -6.85
CA ALA A 105 13.13 -5.65 -6.15
C ALA A 105 13.94 -6.29 -5.01
N ILE A 106 13.33 -7.24 -4.29
CA ILE A 106 14.00 -7.99 -3.22
C ILE A 106 15.02 -8.95 -3.83
N ASP A 107 14.64 -9.70 -4.87
CA ASP A 107 15.52 -10.62 -5.60
C ASP A 107 16.78 -9.90 -6.13
N ALA A 108 16.61 -8.71 -6.72
CA ALA A 108 17.71 -7.87 -7.18
C ALA A 108 18.61 -7.32 -6.05
N SER A 109 18.11 -7.28 -4.81
CA SER A 109 18.84 -6.76 -3.65
C SER A 109 19.59 -7.83 -2.86
N VAL A 110 19.11 -9.08 -2.91
CA VAL A 110 19.66 -10.23 -2.18
C VAL A 110 19.74 -11.44 -3.13
N PRO A 111 20.68 -11.45 -4.08
CA PRO A 111 20.76 -12.48 -5.12
C PRO A 111 21.12 -13.88 -4.58
N GLU A 112 21.62 -13.97 -3.34
CA GLU A 112 21.89 -15.27 -2.70
C GLU A 112 20.62 -15.95 -2.16
N ALA A 113 19.51 -15.20 -2.01
CA ALA A 113 18.24 -15.75 -1.56
C ALA A 113 17.55 -16.48 -2.72
N SER A 114 17.03 -17.67 -2.45
CA SER A 114 16.16 -18.38 -3.38
C SER A 114 14.85 -17.62 -3.59
N ARG A 115 14.25 -17.78 -4.77
CA ARG A 115 12.95 -17.18 -5.10
C ARG A 115 11.85 -17.51 -4.08
N ARG A 116 11.91 -18.70 -3.46
CA ARG A 116 10.95 -19.11 -2.42
C ARG A 116 11.14 -18.31 -1.12
N GLU A 117 12.38 -18.12 -0.68
CA GLU A 117 12.69 -17.29 0.50
C GLU A 117 12.24 -15.84 0.28
N VAL A 118 12.52 -15.28 -0.92
CA VAL A 118 12.06 -13.94 -1.32
C VAL A 118 10.53 -13.83 -1.28
N LEU A 119 9.83 -14.79 -1.89
CA LEU A 119 8.37 -14.79 -1.92
C LEU A 119 7.77 -14.86 -0.51
N VAL A 120 8.28 -15.74 0.35
CA VAL A 120 7.79 -15.89 1.73
C VAL A 120 8.08 -14.64 2.55
N ALA A 121 9.29 -14.09 2.48
CA ALA A 121 9.64 -12.86 3.18
C ALA A 121 8.74 -11.69 2.75
N ASN A 122 8.53 -11.54 1.44
CA ASN A 122 7.65 -10.51 0.89
C ASN A 122 6.18 -10.73 1.31
N LEU A 123 5.69 -11.97 1.29
CA LEU A 123 4.32 -12.31 1.71
C LEU A 123 4.09 -11.96 3.18
N VAL A 124 5.05 -12.24 4.06
CA VAL A 124 4.94 -11.91 5.49
C VAL A 124 4.86 -10.39 5.68
N GLY A 125 5.80 -9.64 5.11
CA GLY A 125 5.79 -8.19 5.24
C GLY A 125 4.59 -7.52 4.58
N PHE A 126 4.15 -8.04 3.43
CA PHE A 126 2.95 -7.56 2.73
C PHE A 126 1.67 -7.86 3.53
N SER A 127 1.59 -9.02 4.16
CA SER A 127 0.45 -9.39 5.02
C SER A 127 0.35 -8.45 6.21
N LEU A 128 1.47 -8.10 6.85
CA LEU A 128 1.51 -7.08 7.91
C LEU A 128 0.99 -5.74 7.39
N PHE A 129 1.43 -5.32 6.21
CA PHE A 129 0.92 -4.10 5.57
C PHE A 129 -0.60 -4.13 5.38
N VAL A 130 -1.13 -5.20 4.77
CA VAL A 130 -2.57 -5.34 4.53
C VAL A 130 -3.37 -5.32 5.83
N VAL A 131 -2.94 -6.07 6.85
CA VAL A 131 -3.64 -6.13 8.14
C VAL A 131 -3.64 -4.77 8.83
N VAL A 132 -2.48 -4.11 8.94
CA VAL A 132 -2.39 -2.80 9.61
C VAL A 132 -3.20 -1.75 8.86
N MET A 133 -3.12 -1.72 7.53
CA MET A 133 -3.90 -0.78 6.71
C MET A 133 -5.41 -1.04 6.83
N SER A 134 -5.84 -2.30 6.87
CA SER A 134 -7.25 -2.66 7.04
C SER A 134 -7.78 -2.23 8.41
N VAL A 135 -6.99 -2.43 9.48
CA VAL A 135 -7.34 -1.97 10.83
C VAL A 135 -7.39 -0.45 10.90
N LEU A 136 -6.44 0.26 10.29
CA LEU A 136 -6.46 1.73 10.23
C LEU A 136 -7.68 2.24 9.46
N ALA A 137 -8.04 1.57 8.37
CA ALA A 137 -9.22 1.92 7.59
C ALA A 137 -10.51 1.76 8.39
N ASP A 138 -10.63 0.68 9.16
CA ASP A 138 -11.82 0.42 9.99
C ASP A 138 -11.86 1.30 11.24
N ALA A 139 -10.78 1.36 12.01
CA ALA A 139 -10.75 2.00 13.33
C ALA A 139 -10.63 3.53 13.27
N ALA A 140 -9.88 4.09 12.31
CA ALA A 140 -9.62 5.52 12.24
C ALA A 140 -10.52 6.26 11.25
N GLY A 141 -11.30 5.51 10.44
CA GLY A 141 -12.09 6.06 9.34
C GLY A 141 -11.25 6.82 8.31
N ILE A 142 -9.96 6.49 8.21
CA ILE A 142 -9.04 7.05 7.23
C ILE A 142 -9.02 6.06 6.07
N ALA A 143 -9.28 6.50 4.85
CA ALA A 143 -9.23 5.69 3.63
C ALA A 143 -7.91 5.91 2.88
N PRO A 144 -6.78 5.32 3.32
CA PRO A 144 -5.50 5.55 2.68
C PRO A 144 -5.42 4.82 1.34
N GLY A 145 -5.67 5.54 0.25
CA GLY A 145 -5.46 5.06 -1.11
C GLY A 145 -6.51 4.03 -1.55
N PHE A 146 -6.10 2.78 -1.76
CA PHE A 146 -6.99 1.71 -2.26
C PHE A 146 -7.69 0.90 -1.16
N PHE A 147 -7.44 1.19 0.12
CA PHE A 147 -8.17 0.62 1.26
C PHE A 147 -9.40 1.47 1.62
N VAL A 148 -10.17 1.85 0.61
CA VAL A 148 -11.37 2.66 0.84
C VAL A 148 -12.50 1.77 1.34
N ARG A 149 -13.07 2.12 2.49
CA ARG A 149 -14.33 1.54 2.95
C ARG A 149 -15.44 2.04 2.04
N ALA A 150 -16.33 1.16 1.59
CA ALA A 150 -17.67 1.60 1.16
C ALA A 150 -18.31 2.22 2.42
N ALA A 151 -18.21 3.55 2.57
CA ALA A 151 -18.80 4.23 3.70
C ALA A 151 -20.29 3.86 3.70
N ASP A 152 -20.79 3.36 4.83
CA ASP A 152 -22.23 3.27 5.04
C ASP A 152 -22.78 4.69 4.85
N LEU A 153 -23.45 4.92 3.73
CA LEU A 153 -24.09 6.19 3.36
C LEU A 153 -25.16 6.60 4.38
N SER A 154 -25.46 5.78 5.38
CA SER A 154 -26.44 6.00 6.43
C SER A 154 -25.94 6.86 7.61
N VAL A 155 -24.65 7.20 7.70
CA VAL A 155 -24.11 8.00 8.83
C VAL A 155 -24.10 9.50 8.53
N TYR A 156 -24.36 9.89 7.27
CA TYR A 156 -24.39 11.29 6.82
C TYR A 156 -25.76 11.75 6.30
N VAL A 157 -26.83 10.96 6.55
CA VAL A 157 -28.23 11.34 6.28
C VAL A 157 -28.97 11.56 7.59
#